data_AF-A0A9P3BVH2-F1
#
_entry.id   AF-A0A9P3BVH2-F1
#
_cell.length_a   1.000
_cell.length_b   1.000
_cell.length_c   1.000
_cell.angle_alpha   90.00
_cell.angle_beta   90.00
_cell.angle_gamma   90.00
#
_symmetry.space_group_name_H-M   'P 1'
#
loop_
_entity.id
_entity.type
_entity.pdbx_description
1 polymer ?
#
loop_
_entity_poly.entity_id
_entity_poly.type
_entity_poly.pdbx_seq_one_letter_code
_entity_poly.pdbx_strand_id
1 'polypeptide(L)'
;MFLTTLPSELIIVIADFLGPKDLNALVQTASSFANLLDLRLLDRGLAEPKLEILLWAAAKGDEDIISKILTRAQHKRIKIPPQVKDSMLMTAVLHNRVDLLEYLVRTVGANLSAMVSHEYTLSPRAALHEAAEQGNKVATQKLLELGADVNAIDTGGLSPLHYAVWTPQREDVSAGEAWDTDEELEYGVNSIAILRLLLGHGALTEVVEPDRQQTPLLWASNDGNTEAIRLLLDHGATITASDDEGCTALHFAAESGNHEAVQLLVDKGADIFAFDYNAYTPLDLAASALVREILRKAGALTGPELGRELERL
;
A
#
# COMPACT_ATOMS: atom_id res chain seq x y z
N MET A 1 -14.00 -15.16 -26.43
CA MET A 1 -12.88 -14.37 -25.87
C MET A 1 -13.02 -14.11 -24.35
N PHE A 2 -14.09 -14.58 -23.67
CA PHE A 2 -14.32 -14.27 -22.24
C PHE A 2 -14.13 -15.45 -21.27
N LEU A 3 -14.00 -16.69 -21.76
CA LEU A 3 -13.79 -17.89 -20.90
C LEU A 3 -12.32 -18.14 -20.51
N THR A 4 -11.36 -17.45 -21.10
CA THR A 4 -9.94 -17.55 -20.71
C THR A 4 -9.61 -16.74 -19.45
N THR A 5 -10.62 -16.10 -18.84
CA THR A 5 -10.47 -15.25 -17.64
C THR A 5 -11.20 -15.80 -16.41
N LEU A 6 -11.88 -16.94 -16.55
CA LEU A 6 -12.41 -17.67 -15.40
C LEU A 6 -11.37 -18.73 -15.00
N PRO A 7 -11.05 -18.89 -13.70
CA PRO A 7 -10.17 -19.95 -13.23
C PRO A 7 -10.65 -21.31 -13.75
N SER A 8 -9.71 -22.18 -14.12
CA SER A 8 -9.99 -23.49 -14.71
C SER A 8 -10.88 -24.34 -13.81
N GLU A 9 -10.74 -24.18 -12.48
CA GLU A 9 -11.56 -24.82 -11.46
C GLU A 9 -13.02 -24.39 -11.53
N LEU A 10 -13.30 -23.12 -11.83
CA LEU A 10 -14.66 -22.61 -11.97
C LEU A 10 -15.37 -23.21 -13.19
N ILE A 11 -14.63 -23.41 -14.30
CA ILE A 11 -15.14 -24.04 -15.52
C ILE A 11 -15.50 -25.51 -15.28
N ILE A 12 -14.67 -26.24 -14.53
CA ILE A 12 -14.89 -27.65 -14.17
C ILE A 12 -16.12 -27.79 -13.25
N VAL A 13 -16.23 -26.93 -12.24
CA VAL A 13 -17.38 -26.92 -11.32
C VAL A 13 -18.68 -26.54 -12.04
N ILE A 14 -18.62 -25.69 -13.08
CA ILE A 14 -19.80 -25.32 -13.88
C ILE A 14 -20.20 -26.43 -14.86
N ALA A 15 -19.24 -27.17 -15.41
CA ALA A 15 -19.47 -28.27 -16.34
C ALA A 15 -20.17 -29.48 -15.70
N ASP A 16 -19.94 -29.74 -14.41
CA ASP A 16 -20.62 -30.81 -13.67
C ASP A 16 -22.10 -30.50 -13.35
N PHE A 17 -22.53 -29.25 -13.49
CA PHE A 17 -23.87 -28.78 -13.11
C PHE A 17 -24.77 -28.36 -14.28
N LEU A 18 -24.23 -28.24 -15.51
CA LEU A 18 -24.95 -27.76 -16.69
C LEU A 18 -24.88 -28.75 -17.88
N GLY A 19 -25.97 -28.83 -18.65
CA GLY A 19 -25.99 -29.63 -19.87
C GLY A 19 -25.21 -28.98 -21.02
N PRO A 20 -24.81 -29.73 -22.06
CA PRO A 20 -23.95 -29.23 -23.15
C PRO A 20 -24.48 -28.00 -23.90
N LYS A 21 -25.81 -27.82 -23.94
CA LYS A 21 -26.47 -26.68 -24.57
C LYS A 21 -26.40 -25.41 -23.72
N ASP A 22 -26.48 -25.55 -22.40
CA ASP A 22 -26.45 -24.45 -21.44
C ASP A 22 -25.03 -23.89 -21.32
N LEU A 23 -24.02 -24.76 -21.41
CA LEU A 23 -22.60 -24.38 -21.49
C LEU A 23 -22.31 -23.50 -22.73
N ASN A 24 -22.92 -23.84 -23.87
CA ASN A 24 -22.71 -23.13 -25.13
C ASN A 24 -23.43 -21.75 -25.16
N ALA A 25 -24.55 -21.62 -24.45
CA ALA A 25 -25.19 -20.32 -24.20
C ALA A 25 -24.39 -19.45 -23.21
N LEU A 26 -23.74 -20.08 -22.23
CA LEU A 26 -22.80 -19.47 -21.27
C LEU A 26 -21.60 -18.81 -21.97
N VAL A 27 -21.03 -19.47 -22.98
CA VAL A 27 -19.90 -19.01 -23.80
C VAL A 27 -20.23 -17.70 -24.55
N GLN A 28 -21.52 -17.46 -24.81
CA GLN A 28 -21.98 -16.42 -25.73
C GLN A 28 -22.40 -15.11 -25.04
N THR A 29 -22.70 -15.09 -23.73
CA THR A 29 -23.18 -13.87 -23.03
C THR A 29 -22.80 -13.80 -21.54
N ALA A 30 -21.96 -12.83 -21.16
CA ALA A 30 -21.57 -12.57 -19.76
C ALA A 30 -22.76 -12.22 -18.86
N SER A 31 -23.77 -11.54 -19.41
CA SER A 31 -25.00 -11.16 -18.69
C SER A 31 -25.93 -12.35 -18.37
N SER A 32 -25.79 -13.46 -19.09
CA SER A 32 -26.58 -14.69 -18.86
C SER A 32 -25.95 -15.60 -17.81
N PHE A 33 -24.63 -15.49 -17.59
CA PHE A 33 -23.88 -16.27 -16.61
C PHE A 33 -24.32 -15.98 -15.17
N ALA A 34 -24.47 -14.70 -14.82
CA ALA A 34 -24.97 -14.26 -13.51
C ALA A 34 -26.42 -14.71 -13.26
N ASN A 35 -27.29 -14.62 -14.28
CA ASN A 35 -28.68 -15.03 -14.20
C ASN A 35 -28.86 -16.56 -14.07
N LEU A 36 -27.95 -17.37 -14.64
CA LEU A 36 -28.02 -18.84 -14.56
C LEU A 36 -27.53 -19.38 -13.20
N LEU A 37 -26.53 -18.74 -12.61
CA LEU A 37 -26.05 -19.08 -11.25
C LEU A 37 -27.04 -18.65 -10.15
N ASP A 38 -27.86 -17.63 -10.40
CA ASP A 38 -28.83 -17.04 -9.48
C ASP A 38 -29.86 -18.07 -8.91
N LEU A 39 -30.23 -19.07 -9.71
CA LEU A 39 -31.40 -19.89 -9.41
C LEU A 39 -31.11 -21.21 -8.68
N ARG A 40 -29.99 -21.90 -8.92
CA ARG A 40 -29.79 -23.29 -8.43
C ARG A 40 -28.73 -23.48 -7.35
N LEU A 41 -27.72 -22.63 -7.25
CA LEU A 41 -26.62 -22.84 -6.31
C LEU A 41 -27.03 -22.65 -4.84
N LEU A 42 -28.01 -21.80 -4.60
CA LEU A 42 -28.46 -21.47 -3.25
C LEU A 42 -29.32 -22.57 -2.59
N ASP A 43 -29.69 -23.65 -3.29
CA ASP A 43 -30.54 -24.72 -2.74
C ASP A 43 -29.75 -25.83 -1.99
N ARG A 44 -28.41 -25.85 -2.04
CA ARG A 44 -27.61 -27.00 -1.54
C ARG A 44 -26.52 -26.72 -0.49
N GLY A 45 -26.59 -25.59 0.23
CA GLY A 45 -25.63 -25.26 1.30
C GLY A 45 -24.31 -24.64 0.79
N LEU A 46 -23.67 -23.80 1.60
CA LEU A 46 -22.45 -23.05 1.24
C LEU A 46 -21.28 -24.01 0.93
N ALA A 47 -20.75 -23.95 -0.29
CA ALA A 47 -19.43 -24.47 -0.64
C ALA A 47 -18.60 -23.30 -1.20
N GLU A 48 -17.28 -23.38 -1.06
CA GLU A 48 -16.26 -22.36 -1.41
C GLU A 48 -16.43 -21.66 -2.78
N PRO A 49 -16.91 -22.31 -3.87
CA PRO A 49 -17.12 -21.65 -5.18
C PRO A 49 -18.11 -20.47 -5.18
N LYS A 50 -18.94 -20.32 -4.13
CA LYS A 50 -19.90 -19.21 -3.99
C LYS A 50 -19.26 -17.90 -3.53
N LEU A 51 -18.07 -17.98 -2.93
CA LEU A 51 -17.34 -16.83 -2.40
C LEU A 51 -16.56 -16.12 -3.53
N GLU A 52 -16.03 -16.89 -4.48
CA GLU A 52 -15.30 -16.38 -5.65
C GLU A 52 -16.17 -15.48 -6.55
N ILE A 53 -17.46 -15.76 -6.68
CA ILE A 53 -18.38 -14.93 -7.48
C ILE A 53 -18.57 -13.55 -6.84
N LEU A 54 -18.63 -13.49 -5.51
CA LEU A 54 -18.73 -12.22 -4.77
C LEU A 54 -17.45 -11.39 -4.93
N LEU A 55 -16.28 -12.03 -4.85
CA LEU A 55 -15.00 -11.37 -5.09
C LEU A 55 -14.86 -10.90 -6.54
N TRP A 56 -15.26 -11.73 -7.51
CA TRP A 56 -15.29 -11.35 -8.93
C TRP A 56 -16.22 -10.16 -9.19
N ALA A 57 -17.43 -10.18 -8.62
CA ALA A 57 -18.37 -9.07 -8.75
C ALA A 57 -17.81 -7.79 -8.12
N ALA A 58 -17.14 -7.89 -6.97
CA ALA A 58 -16.44 -6.77 -6.35
C ALA A 58 -15.29 -6.23 -7.23
N ALA A 59 -14.49 -7.10 -7.85
CA ALA A 59 -13.44 -6.72 -8.80
C ALA A 59 -13.99 -6.03 -10.05
N LYS A 60 -15.21 -6.39 -10.48
CA LYS A 60 -15.89 -5.76 -11.63
C LYS A 60 -16.68 -4.51 -11.26
N GLY A 61 -16.96 -4.27 -9.98
CA GLY A 61 -17.83 -3.17 -9.55
C GLY A 61 -19.32 -3.46 -9.72
N ASP A 62 -19.72 -4.73 -9.81
CA ASP A 62 -21.10 -5.13 -10.07
C ASP A 62 -21.90 -5.20 -8.76
N GLU A 63 -22.39 -4.05 -8.30
CA GLU A 63 -23.22 -3.93 -7.10
C GLU A 63 -24.52 -4.77 -7.20
N ASP A 64 -25.13 -4.86 -8.39
CA ASP A 64 -26.40 -5.56 -8.61
C ASP A 64 -26.25 -7.06 -8.34
N ILE A 65 -25.19 -7.67 -8.87
CA ILE A 65 -24.88 -9.08 -8.60
C ILE A 65 -24.64 -9.31 -7.09
N ILE A 66 -23.86 -8.45 -6.44
CA ILE A 66 -23.57 -8.57 -5.01
C ILE A 66 -24.88 -8.48 -4.22
N SER A 67 -25.72 -7.47 -4.50
CA SER A 67 -27.00 -7.24 -3.84
C SER A 67 -27.97 -8.42 -3.99
N LYS A 68 -28.10 -8.98 -5.20
CA LYS A 68 -28.94 -10.16 -5.47
C LYS A 68 -28.48 -11.37 -4.67
N ILE A 69 -27.19 -11.67 -4.68
CA ILE A 69 -26.61 -12.81 -3.96
C ILE A 69 -26.81 -12.64 -2.45
N LEU A 70 -26.50 -11.46 -1.89
CA LEU A 70 -26.64 -11.18 -0.46
C LEU A 70 -28.11 -11.23 0.00
N THR A 71 -29.03 -10.65 -0.76
CA THR A 71 -30.48 -10.69 -0.47
C THR A 71 -31.00 -12.13 -0.44
N ARG A 72 -30.60 -12.94 -1.42
CA ARG A 72 -31.02 -14.35 -1.49
C ARG A 72 -30.38 -15.20 -0.40
N ALA A 73 -29.13 -14.92 -0.03
CA ALA A 73 -28.47 -15.53 1.13
C ALA A 73 -29.21 -15.20 2.44
N GLN A 74 -29.61 -13.94 2.62
CA GLN A 74 -30.41 -13.51 3.78
C GLN A 74 -31.76 -14.23 3.85
N HIS A 75 -32.51 -14.30 2.75
CA HIS A 75 -33.79 -15.03 2.69
C HIS A 75 -33.64 -16.50 3.07
N LYS A 76 -32.52 -17.13 2.68
CA LYS A 76 -32.20 -18.52 3.01
C LYS A 76 -31.48 -18.70 4.35
N ARG A 77 -31.33 -17.62 5.13
CA ARG A 77 -30.60 -17.60 6.42
C ARG A 77 -29.17 -18.13 6.31
N ILE A 78 -28.56 -17.94 5.15
CA ILE A 78 -27.17 -18.28 4.89
C ILE A 78 -26.31 -17.12 5.43
N LYS A 79 -25.43 -17.42 6.38
CA LYS A 79 -24.49 -16.44 6.92
C LYS A 79 -23.29 -16.32 5.99
N ILE A 80 -23.04 -15.12 5.47
CA ILE A 80 -21.81 -14.81 4.74
C ILE A 80 -20.69 -14.57 5.77
N PRO A 81 -19.56 -15.30 5.68
CA PRO A 81 -18.43 -15.11 6.57
C PRO A 81 -17.94 -13.65 6.54
N PRO A 82 -17.58 -13.04 7.69
CA PRO A 82 -17.00 -11.71 7.73
C PRO A 82 -15.80 -11.55 6.80
N GLN A 83 -14.93 -12.56 6.76
CA GLN A 83 -13.72 -12.58 5.93
C GLN A 83 -14.03 -12.33 4.45
N VAL A 84 -15.16 -12.83 3.95
CA VAL A 84 -15.57 -12.64 2.55
C VAL A 84 -15.97 -11.19 2.30
N LYS A 85 -16.62 -10.56 3.28
CA LYS A 85 -17.00 -9.14 3.19
C LYS A 85 -15.77 -8.25 3.17
N ASP A 86 -14.82 -8.58 4.04
CA ASP A 86 -13.55 -7.89 4.16
C ASP A 86 -12.71 -8.06 2.87
N SER A 87 -12.65 -9.27 2.33
CA SER A 87 -12.03 -9.55 1.03
C SER A 87 -12.73 -8.85 -0.13
N MET A 88 -14.07 -8.74 -0.16
CA MET A 88 -14.76 -7.95 -1.19
C MET A 88 -14.34 -6.48 -1.16
N LEU A 89 -14.20 -5.89 0.04
CA LEU A 89 -13.71 -4.53 0.20
C LEU A 89 -12.27 -4.40 -0.30
N MET A 90 -11.38 -5.31 0.10
CA MET A 90 -9.99 -5.32 -0.37
C MET A 90 -9.92 -5.47 -1.90
N THR A 91 -10.69 -6.40 -2.47
CA THR A 91 -10.77 -6.61 -3.92
C THR A 91 -11.30 -5.38 -4.66
N ALA A 92 -12.28 -4.66 -4.09
CA ALA A 92 -12.77 -3.41 -4.67
C ALA A 92 -11.68 -2.32 -4.68
N VAL A 93 -10.90 -2.20 -3.61
CA VAL A 93 -9.75 -1.28 -3.57
C VAL A 93 -8.69 -1.67 -4.59
N LEU A 94 -8.30 -2.95 -4.62
CA LEU A 94 -7.30 -3.50 -5.55
C LEU A 94 -7.61 -3.19 -7.02
N HIS A 95 -8.90 -3.17 -7.38
CA HIS A 95 -9.35 -2.93 -8.74
C HIS A 95 -9.85 -1.50 -8.97
N ASN A 96 -9.63 -0.59 -8.02
CA ASN A 96 -10.07 0.81 -8.09
C ASN A 96 -11.59 0.97 -8.34
N ARG A 97 -12.42 0.22 -7.58
CA ARG A 97 -13.90 0.30 -7.59
C ARG A 97 -14.38 1.20 -6.45
N VAL A 98 -14.10 2.49 -6.57
CA VAL A 98 -14.39 3.49 -5.53
C VAL A 98 -15.89 3.68 -5.30
N ASP A 99 -16.68 3.56 -6.36
CA ASP A 99 -18.14 3.58 -6.37
C ASP A 99 -18.74 2.51 -5.44
N LEU A 100 -18.09 1.35 -5.36
CA LEU A 100 -18.57 0.21 -4.58
C LEU A 100 -18.21 0.29 -3.07
N LEU A 101 -17.21 1.10 -2.68
CA LEU A 101 -16.68 1.12 -1.31
C LEU A 101 -17.74 1.49 -0.27
N GLU A 102 -18.57 2.49 -0.57
CA GLU A 102 -19.61 2.93 0.35
C GLU A 102 -20.66 1.84 0.58
N TYR A 103 -21.09 1.17 -0.49
CA TYR A 103 -22.02 0.06 -0.42
C TYR A 103 -21.44 -1.11 0.40
N LEU A 104 -20.17 -1.47 0.17
CA LEU A 104 -19.52 -2.56 0.89
C LEU A 104 -19.38 -2.26 2.39
N VAL A 105 -19.02 -1.04 2.76
CA VAL A 105 -18.85 -0.67 4.17
C VAL A 105 -20.20 -0.48 4.87
N ARG A 106 -21.11 0.31 4.28
CA ARG A 106 -22.37 0.71 4.95
C ARG A 106 -23.48 -0.33 4.86
N THR A 107 -23.57 -1.05 3.73
CA THR A 107 -24.67 -1.99 3.47
C THR A 107 -24.24 -3.43 3.71
N VAL A 108 -23.11 -3.85 3.15
CA VAL A 108 -22.62 -5.23 3.31
C VAL A 108 -22.01 -5.45 4.70
N GLY A 109 -21.44 -4.40 5.28
CA GLY A 109 -20.79 -4.42 6.59
C GLY A 109 -19.39 -5.03 6.53
N ALA A 110 -18.62 -4.68 5.49
CA ALA A 110 -17.20 -4.97 5.42
C ALA A 110 -16.44 -4.12 6.45
N ASN A 111 -15.44 -4.72 7.10
CA ASN A 111 -14.65 -4.06 8.13
C ASN A 111 -13.45 -3.32 7.51
N LEU A 112 -13.39 -2.00 7.69
CA LEU A 112 -12.31 -1.13 7.20
C LEU A 112 -10.94 -1.47 7.80
N SER A 113 -10.91 -2.03 9.02
CA SER A 113 -9.68 -2.40 9.74
C SER A 113 -9.31 -3.87 9.58
N ALA A 114 -10.04 -4.63 8.76
CA ALA A 114 -9.72 -6.03 8.54
C ALA A 114 -8.38 -6.19 7.80
N MET A 115 -7.49 -6.99 8.38
CA MET A 115 -6.22 -7.35 7.75
C MET A 115 -6.46 -8.53 6.80
N VAL A 116 -6.34 -8.27 5.50
CA VAL A 116 -6.60 -9.25 4.44
C VAL A 116 -5.28 -9.54 3.74
N SER A 117 -4.95 -10.83 3.61
CA SER A 117 -3.88 -11.29 2.73
C SER A 117 -4.41 -11.42 1.31
N HIS A 118 -3.63 -10.97 0.33
CA HIS A 118 -3.87 -11.24 -1.08
C HIS A 118 -2.58 -11.67 -1.79
N GLU A 119 -2.72 -12.17 -3.02
CA GLU A 119 -1.67 -12.84 -3.81
C GLU A 119 -0.40 -12.00 -4.04
N TYR A 120 -0.47 -10.69 -3.80
CA TYR A 120 0.60 -9.73 -4.07
C TYR A 120 1.31 -9.20 -2.82
N THR A 121 0.89 -9.60 -1.62
CA THR A 121 1.44 -9.07 -0.36
C THR A 121 2.08 -10.13 0.50
N LEU A 122 3.25 -9.81 1.05
CA LEU A 122 3.93 -10.62 2.07
C LEU A 122 3.26 -10.51 3.45
N SER A 123 2.55 -9.40 3.73
CA SER A 123 1.88 -9.12 5.00
C SER A 123 0.39 -8.82 4.79
N PRO A 124 -0.52 -9.37 5.62
CA PRO A 124 -1.91 -8.94 5.67
C PRO A 124 -2.05 -7.43 5.94
N ARG A 125 -2.83 -6.75 5.10
CA ARG A 125 -3.01 -5.29 5.14
C ARG A 125 -4.49 -4.91 5.23
N ALA A 126 -4.77 -3.75 5.80
CA ALA A 126 -6.10 -3.12 5.72
C ALA A 126 -6.27 -2.37 4.40
N ALA A 127 -7.52 -2.18 3.98
CA ALA A 127 -7.88 -1.51 2.72
C ALA A 127 -7.22 -0.12 2.53
N LEU A 128 -6.96 0.60 3.63
CA LEU A 128 -6.30 1.91 3.57
C LEU A 128 -4.80 1.82 3.24
N HIS A 129 -4.10 0.78 3.69
CA HIS A 129 -2.69 0.56 3.32
C HIS A 129 -2.57 0.32 1.82
N GLU A 130 -3.42 -0.55 1.27
CA GLU A 130 -3.45 -0.88 -0.16
C GLU A 130 -3.76 0.37 -1.01
N ALA A 131 -4.78 1.14 -0.62
CA ALA A 131 -5.12 2.37 -1.32
C ALA A 131 -3.97 3.40 -1.32
N ALA A 132 -3.21 3.46 -0.22
CA ALA A 132 -2.05 4.34 -0.09
C ALA A 132 -0.87 3.86 -0.96
N GLU A 133 -0.56 2.58 -0.95
CA GLU A 133 0.51 1.96 -1.77
C GLU A 133 0.25 2.10 -3.27
N GLN A 134 -0.99 1.93 -3.71
CA GLN A 134 -1.38 2.12 -5.11
C GLN A 134 -1.38 3.60 -5.56
N GLY A 135 -1.18 4.55 -4.64
CA GLY A 135 -1.31 5.98 -4.92
C GLY A 135 -2.76 6.41 -5.24
N ASN A 136 -3.76 5.62 -4.88
CA ASN A 136 -5.14 5.90 -5.26
C ASN A 136 -5.78 6.93 -4.34
N LYS A 137 -5.66 8.21 -4.70
CA LYS A 137 -6.18 9.33 -3.89
C LYS A 137 -7.67 9.26 -3.64
N VAL A 138 -8.44 8.88 -4.67
CA VAL A 138 -9.91 8.89 -4.59
C VAL A 138 -10.37 7.76 -3.66
N ALA A 139 -9.79 6.56 -3.77
CA ALA A 139 -10.07 5.46 -2.85
C ALA A 139 -9.62 5.79 -1.42
N THR A 140 -8.39 6.32 -1.25
CA THR A 140 -7.86 6.70 0.07
C THR A 140 -8.76 7.72 0.75
N GLN A 141 -9.14 8.78 0.04
CA GLN A 141 -10.07 9.79 0.56
C GLN A 141 -11.41 9.15 0.95
N LYS A 142 -11.98 8.31 0.09
CA LYS A 142 -13.26 7.66 0.36
C LYS A 142 -13.20 6.74 1.58
N LEU A 143 -12.11 6.00 1.77
CA LEU A 143 -11.91 5.14 2.93
C LEU A 143 -11.81 5.95 4.24
N LEU A 144 -11.09 7.08 4.24
CA LEU A 144 -11.03 7.99 5.38
C LEU A 144 -12.40 8.59 5.71
N GLU A 145 -13.16 9.02 4.70
CA GLU A 145 -14.55 9.51 4.86
C GLU A 145 -15.49 8.43 5.42
N LEU A 146 -15.24 7.17 5.13
CA LEU A 146 -15.97 6.02 5.67
C LEU A 146 -15.54 5.65 7.10
N GLY A 147 -14.50 6.29 7.64
CA GLY A 147 -14.02 6.10 9.01
C GLY A 147 -12.88 5.09 9.13
N ALA A 148 -12.08 4.89 8.07
CA ALA A 148 -10.88 4.07 8.17
C ALA A 148 -9.88 4.72 9.13
N ASP A 149 -9.25 3.92 9.97
CA ASP A 149 -8.21 4.41 10.88
C ASP A 149 -6.96 4.80 10.09
N VAL A 150 -6.68 6.10 10.05
CA VAL A 150 -5.50 6.67 9.37
C VAL A 150 -4.18 6.15 9.94
N ASN A 151 -4.20 5.70 11.20
CA ASN A 151 -3.04 5.19 11.93
C ASN A 151 -3.11 3.66 12.12
N ALA A 152 -3.89 2.96 11.30
CA ALA A 152 -3.88 1.51 11.30
C ALA A 152 -2.45 1.00 11.12
N ILE A 153 -2.13 -0.10 11.80
CA ILE A 153 -0.83 -0.77 11.69
C ILE A 153 -1.08 -2.15 11.11
N ASP A 154 -0.42 -2.46 10.00
CA ASP A 154 -0.49 -3.79 9.39
C ASP A 154 0.31 -4.84 10.20
N THR A 155 0.34 -6.09 9.75
CA THR A 155 1.06 -7.14 10.49
C THR A 155 2.59 -6.99 10.44
N GLY A 156 3.11 -6.17 9.52
CA GLY A 156 4.52 -5.81 9.43
C GLY A 156 4.88 -4.60 10.27
N GLY A 157 3.94 -4.01 11.01
CA GLY A 157 4.19 -2.81 11.80
C GLY A 157 4.16 -1.50 10.99
N LEU A 158 3.73 -1.55 9.73
CA LEU A 158 3.69 -0.41 8.83
C LEU A 158 2.34 0.27 8.89
N SER A 159 2.37 1.60 8.87
CA SER A 159 1.17 2.45 8.76
C SER A 159 0.89 2.83 7.30
N PRO A 160 -0.33 3.30 6.96
CA PRO A 160 -0.62 3.85 5.63
C PRO A 160 0.35 4.98 5.23
N LEU A 161 0.90 5.70 6.21
CA LEU A 161 1.88 6.76 5.99
C LEU A 161 3.21 6.22 5.44
N HIS A 162 3.66 5.04 5.87
CA HIS A 162 4.84 4.38 5.32
C HIS A 162 4.63 4.06 3.83
N TYR A 163 3.48 3.47 3.49
CA TYR A 163 3.12 3.15 2.10
C TYR A 163 2.96 4.38 1.21
N ALA A 164 2.48 5.49 1.77
CA ALA A 164 2.36 6.76 1.03
C ALA A 164 3.72 7.41 0.72
N VAL A 165 4.77 7.08 1.48
CA VAL A 165 6.13 7.56 1.24
C VAL A 165 6.88 6.62 0.31
N TRP A 166 6.60 5.32 0.39
CA TRP A 166 7.25 4.30 -0.43
C TRP A 166 6.99 4.51 -1.91
N THR A 167 8.07 4.53 -2.67
CA THR A 167 8.10 4.43 -4.13
C THR A 167 8.76 3.10 -4.46
N PRO A 168 8.17 2.25 -5.32
CA PRO A 168 8.83 1.02 -5.73
C PRO A 168 10.13 1.37 -6.47
N GLN A 169 11.27 1.22 -5.80
CA GLN A 169 12.57 1.25 -6.44
C GLN A 169 12.72 -0.08 -7.19
N ARG A 170 13.03 -0.03 -8.49
CA ARG A 170 13.06 -1.23 -9.39
C ARG A 170 14.00 -2.36 -8.92
N GLU A 171 14.83 -2.13 -7.91
CA GLU A 171 15.86 -3.08 -7.48
C GLU A 171 15.39 -4.08 -6.40
N ASP A 172 14.24 -3.86 -5.75
CA ASP A 172 13.83 -4.70 -4.59
C ASP A 172 12.80 -5.81 -4.92
N VAL A 173 12.61 -6.13 -6.21
CA VAL A 173 11.78 -7.26 -6.62
C VAL A 173 12.60 -8.52 -6.85
N SER A 174 12.66 -9.37 -5.83
CA SER A 174 12.79 -10.82 -6.03
C SER A 174 11.55 -11.43 -6.73
N ALA A 175 10.54 -10.62 -7.06
CA ALA A 175 9.49 -10.94 -8.01
C ALA A 175 9.98 -10.68 -9.45
N GLY A 176 10.93 -11.49 -9.88
CA GLY A 176 11.24 -11.64 -11.30
C GLY A 176 10.08 -12.38 -11.96
N GLU A 177 8.99 -11.67 -12.27
CA GLU A 177 8.09 -11.92 -13.41
C GLU A 177 6.92 -10.94 -13.37
N ALA A 178 6.69 -10.29 -14.52
CA ALA A 178 5.46 -9.63 -14.96
C ALA A 178 5.11 -8.24 -14.40
N TRP A 179 5.70 -7.20 -15.02
CA TRP A 179 4.92 -6.08 -15.58
C TRP A 179 5.58 -5.64 -16.90
N ASP A 180 5.26 -6.35 -17.97
CA ASP A 180 5.64 -6.00 -19.34
C ASP A 180 4.48 -5.18 -19.95
N THR A 181 4.39 -3.90 -19.60
CA THR A 181 3.56 -2.93 -20.31
C THR A 181 4.23 -1.57 -20.23
N ASP A 182 4.32 -0.89 -21.37
CA ASP A 182 4.78 0.49 -21.59
C ASP A 182 3.97 1.57 -20.82
N GLU A 183 3.27 1.22 -19.74
CA GLU A 183 2.79 2.17 -18.75
C GLU A 183 3.97 2.49 -17.82
N GLU A 184 4.76 3.48 -18.22
CA GLU A 184 5.54 4.29 -17.27
C GLU A 184 4.57 4.84 -16.24
N LEU A 185 4.42 4.05 -15.18
CA LEU A 185 3.46 4.17 -14.12
C LEU A 185 3.54 5.56 -13.48
N GLU A 186 2.42 6.28 -13.52
CA GLU A 186 2.11 7.54 -12.83
C GLU A 186 2.09 7.37 -11.30
N TYR A 187 3.04 6.63 -10.73
CA TYR A 187 3.10 6.29 -9.30
C TYR A 187 3.84 7.39 -8.52
N GLY A 188 4.82 8.05 -9.13
CA GLY A 188 5.59 9.12 -8.47
C GLY A 188 4.79 10.40 -8.16
N VAL A 189 3.72 10.69 -8.91
CA VAL A 189 2.92 11.93 -8.74
C VAL A 189 1.87 11.76 -7.63
N ASN A 190 1.46 10.52 -7.36
CA ASN A 190 0.33 10.23 -6.49
C ASN A 190 0.73 10.01 -5.02
N SER A 191 1.96 9.57 -4.72
CA SER A 191 2.46 9.37 -3.35
C SER A 191 2.38 10.66 -2.50
N ILE A 192 2.78 11.82 -3.05
CA ILE A 192 2.70 13.11 -2.33
C ILE A 192 1.27 13.54 -2.06
N ALA A 193 0.34 13.28 -2.97
CA ALA A 193 -1.06 13.63 -2.78
C ALA A 193 -1.71 12.78 -1.68
N ILE A 194 -1.37 11.48 -1.61
CA ILE A 194 -1.76 10.60 -0.51
C ILE A 194 -1.12 11.07 0.80
N LEU A 195 0.17 11.35 0.80
CA LEU A 195 0.90 11.80 1.99
C LEU A 195 0.25 13.04 2.61
N ARG A 196 -0.06 14.06 1.79
CA ARG A 196 -0.79 15.26 2.23
C ARG A 196 -2.18 14.93 2.78
N LEU A 197 -2.88 14.00 2.15
CA LEU A 197 -4.22 13.59 2.55
C LEU A 197 -4.20 12.88 3.91
N LEU A 198 -3.30 11.91 4.11
CA LEU A 198 -3.13 11.18 5.37
C LEU A 198 -2.70 12.14 6.51
N LEU A 199 -1.68 12.97 6.27
CA LEU A 199 -1.23 13.97 7.26
C LEU A 199 -2.35 14.95 7.63
N GLY A 200 -3.16 15.40 6.65
CA GLY A 200 -4.32 16.25 6.87
C GLY A 200 -5.44 15.59 7.70
N HIS A 201 -5.49 14.26 7.77
CA HIS A 201 -6.42 13.49 8.60
C HIS A 201 -5.80 13.06 9.95
N GLY A 202 -4.59 13.52 10.29
CA GLY A 202 -3.93 13.23 11.56
C GLY A 202 -3.12 11.94 11.58
N ALA A 203 -2.53 11.55 10.44
CA ALA A 203 -1.54 10.49 10.41
C ALA A 203 -0.34 10.82 11.30
N LEU A 204 0.09 9.85 12.11
CA LEU A 204 1.25 9.96 13.00
C LEU A 204 2.54 9.82 12.20
N THR A 205 3.44 10.80 12.33
CA THR A 205 4.75 10.81 11.65
C THR A 205 5.79 9.93 12.31
N GLU A 206 5.59 9.57 13.58
CA GLU A 206 6.55 8.84 14.42
C GLU A 206 6.23 7.35 14.55
N VAL A 207 5.43 6.80 13.64
CA VAL A 207 5.25 5.33 13.60
C VAL A 207 6.58 4.72 13.20
N VAL A 208 7.07 3.77 13.99
CA VAL A 208 8.35 3.09 13.76
C VAL A 208 8.06 1.70 13.25
N GLU A 209 8.61 1.36 12.08
CA GLU A 209 8.57 -0.02 11.59
C GLU A 209 9.52 -0.91 12.41
N PRO A 210 9.12 -2.13 12.77
CA PRO A 210 9.80 -2.92 13.80
C PRO A 210 11.08 -3.62 13.34
N ASP A 211 11.30 -3.82 12.04
CA ASP A 211 12.39 -4.64 11.52
C ASP A 211 13.71 -3.88 11.47
N ARG A 212 13.71 -2.60 11.05
CA ARG A 212 14.88 -1.71 11.04
C ARG A 212 14.71 -0.47 11.92
N GLN A 213 13.61 -0.35 12.67
CA GLN A 213 13.29 0.85 13.46
C GLN A 213 13.18 2.14 12.63
N GLN A 214 12.74 2.05 11.38
CA GLN A 214 12.61 3.21 10.51
C GLN A 214 11.28 3.96 10.69
N THR A 215 11.34 5.29 10.58
CA THR A 215 10.14 6.15 10.49
C THR A 215 9.83 6.50 9.03
N PRO A 216 8.62 7.00 8.71
CA PRO A 216 8.31 7.53 7.39
C PRO A 216 9.31 8.59 6.90
N LEU A 217 9.92 9.36 7.82
CA LEU A 217 10.95 10.34 7.47
C LEU A 217 12.24 9.65 6.98
N LEU A 218 12.62 8.54 7.60
CA LEU A 218 13.79 7.76 7.18
C LEU A 218 13.54 7.12 5.81
N TRP A 219 12.33 6.58 5.56
CA TRP A 219 11.94 6.08 4.24
C TRP A 219 12.00 7.17 3.17
N ALA A 220 11.44 8.35 3.45
CA ALA A 220 11.46 9.49 2.53
C ALA A 220 12.89 9.96 2.22
N SER A 221 13.77 9.88 3.22
CA SER A 221 15.18 10.27 3.10
C SER A 221 15.99 9.25 2.29
N ASN A 222 15.70 7.96 2.45
CA ASN A 222 16.33 6.89 1.68
C ASN A 222 15.98 6.98 0.18
N ASP A 223 14.73 7.32 -0.14
CA ASP A 223 14.32 7.59 -1.52
C ASP A 223 14.80 8.96 -2.04
N GLY A 224 15.31 9.82 -1.17
CA GLY A 224 15.66 11.20 -1.51
C GLY A 224 14.44 12.05 -1.89
N ASN A 225 13.23 11.67 -1.46
CA ASN A 225 11.99 12.38 -1.78
C ASN A 225 11.89 13.68 -0.97
N THR A 226 12.50 14.74 -1.51
CA THR A 226 12.61 16.07 -0.87
C THR A 226 11.24 16.64 -0.46
N GLU A 227 10.20 16.42 -1.25
CA GLU A 227 8.87 16.95 -0.94
C GLU A 227 8.18 16.14 0.18
N ALA A 228 8.36 14.82 0.22
CA ALA A 228 7.89 14.01 1.33
C ALA A 228 8.60 14.37 2.64
N ILE A 229 9.92 14.53 2.60
CA ILE A 229 10.72 15.00 3.75
C ILE A 229 10.18 16.34 4.26
N ARG A 230 9.96 17.30 3.36
CA ARG A 230 9.41 18.63 3.73
C ARG A 230 8.08 18.49 4.45
N LEU A 231 7.16 17.70 3.89
CA LEU A 231 5.82 17.53 4.45
C LEU A 231 5.83 16.85 5.81
N LEU A 232 6.63 15.80 5.97
CA LEU A 232 6.76 15.09 7.25
C LEU A 232 7.31 16.02 8.33
N LEU A 233 8.38 16.76 8.03
CA LEU A 233 8.97 17.73 8.96
C LEU A 233 8.00 18.86 9.31
N ASP A 234 7.25 19.38 8.34
CA ASP A 234 6.23 20.41 8.58
C ASP A 234 5.05 19.91 9.43
N HIS A 235 4.84 18.59 9.50
CA HIS A 235 3.83 17.94 10.37
C HIS A 235 4.42 17.36 11.65
N GLY A 236 5.65 17.72 12.01
CA GLY A 236 6.25 17.41 13.30
C GLY A 236 7.07 16.12 13.36
N ALA A 237 7.51 15.58 12.21
CA ALA A 237 8.43 14.46 12.20
C ALA A 237 9.76 14.80 12.91
N THR A 238 10.28 13.86 13.71
CA THR A 238 11.52 14.07 14.46
C THR A 238 12.74 13.97 13.55
N ILE A 239 13.39 15.10 13.27
CA ILE A 239 14.57 15.16 12.40
C ILE A 239 15.78 14.36 12.92
N THR A 240 15.83 14.11 14.23
CA THR A 240 16.89 13.34 14.90
C THR A 240 16.53 11.87 15.08
N ALA A 241 15.41 11.40 14.52
CA ALA A 241 15.10 9.97 14.53
C ALA A 241 16.21 9.19 13.81
N SER A 242 16.51 8.00 14.32
CA SER A 242 17.48 7.08 13.75
C SER A 242 16.91 5.67 13.72
N ASP A 243 17.39 4.88 12.76
CA ASP A 243 17.07 3.47 12.65
C ASP A 243 17.87 2.61 13.66
N ASP A 244 17.77 1.29 13.55
CA ASP A 244 18.46 0.33 14.40
C ASP A 244 19.98 0.21 14.14
N GLU A 245 20.49 0.88 13.12
CA GLU A 245 21.92 1.05 12.81
C GLU A 245 22.44 2.43 13.24
N GLY A 246 21.56 3.30 13.79
CA GLY A 246 21.89 4.67 14.16
C GLY A 246 21.88 5.66 12.99
N CYS A 247 21.43 5.23 11.80
CA CYS A 247 21.33 6.07 10.63
C CYS A 247 20.16 7.05 10.75
N THR A 248 20.45 8.34 10.63
CA THR A 248 19.47 9.43 10.66
C THR A 248 18.97 9.79 9.26
N ALA A 249 17.94 10.64 9.17
CA ALA A 249 17.45 11.15 7.89
C ALA A 249 18.57 11.75 7.02
N LEU A 250 19.55 12.42 7.63
CA LEU A 250 20.67 13.02 6.89
C LEU A 250 21.65 11.96 6.36
N HIS A 251 21.84 10.84 7.06
CA HIS A 251 22.63 9.71 6.56
C HIS A 251 22.01 9.14 5.28
N PHE A 252 20.73 8.79 5.33
CA PHE A 252 20.00 8.26 4.18
C PHE A 252 19.93 9.25 3.01
N ALA A 253 19.66 10.54 3.27
CA ALA A 253 19.65 11.54 2.22
C ALA A 253 21.03 11.71 1.56
N ALA A 254 22.12 11.60 2.33
CA ALA A 254 23.46 11.65 1.79
C ALA A 254 23.80 10.43 0.92
N GLU A 255 23.37 9.25 1.34
CA GLU A 255 23.51 7.99 0.61
C GLU A 255 22.66 7.95 -0.68
N SER A 256 21.42 8.47 -0.64
CA SER A 256 20.56 8.59 -1.84
C SER A 256 21.17 9.47 -2.95
N GLY A 257 22.12 10.34 -2.58
CA GLY A 257 22.74 11.31 -3.48
C GLY A 257 21.85 12.51 -3.82
N ASN A 258 20.65 12.61 -3.25
CA ASN A 258 19.75 13.73 -3.48
C ASN A 258 20.19 14.99 -2.71
N HIS A 259 20.85 15.89 -3.42
CA HIS A 259 21.38 17.13 -2.87
C HIS A 259 20.31 18.10 -2.35
N GLU A 260 19.10 18.09 -2.92
CA GLU A 260 17.99 18.94 -2.46
C GLU A 260 17.45 18.44 -1.11
N ALA A 261 17.36 17.12 -0.93
CA ALA A 261 16.99 16.49 0.34
C ALA A 261 18.02 16.81 1.43
N VAL A 262 19.32 16.68 1.11
CA VAL A 262 20.41 17.01 2.02
C VAL A 262 20.37 18.49 2.41
N GLN A 263 20.23 19.40 1.44
CA GLN A 263 20.14 20.84 1.72
C GLN A 263 18.95 21.15 2.62
N LEU A 264 17.78 20.57 2.34
CA LEU A 264 16.57 20.75 3.15
C LEU A 264 16.78 20.28 4.59
N LEU A 265 17.36 19.10 4.81
CA LEU A 265 17.61 18.56 6.14
C LEU A 265 18.62 19.41 6.92
N VAL A 266 19.69 19.86 6.27
CA VAL A 266 20.67 20.79 6.87
C VAL A 266 20.00 22.11 7.25
N ASP A 267 19.19 22.69 6.37
CA ASP A 267 18.47 23.94 6.63
C ASP A 267 17.44 23.81 7.77
N LYS A 268 16.87 22.61 7.94
CA LYS A 268 15.96 22.27 9.04
C LYS A 268 16.68 21.91 10.35
N GLY A 269 18.02 21.92 10.37
CA GLY A 269 18.82 21.72 11.57
C GLY A 269 19.14 20.27 11.89
N ALA A 270 19.20 19.39 10.88
CA ALA A 270 19.72 18.03 11.07
C ALA A 270 21.17 18.08 11.58
N ASP A 271 21.53 17.13 12.45
CA ASP A 271 22.88 17.03 12.98
C ASP A 271 23.85 16.52 11.90
N ILE A 272 24.71 17.42 11.41
CA ILE A 272 25.72 17.14 10.39
C ILE A 272 26.90 16.31 10.92
N PHE A 273 27.00 16.11 12.24
CA PHE A 273 28.03 15.32 12.91
C PHE A 273 27.47 14.04 13.54
N ALA A 274 26.22 13.69 13.27
CA ALA A 274 25.61 12.46 13.76
C ALA A 274 26.47 11.25 13.36
N PHE A 275 26.57 10.26 14.26
CA PHE A 275 27.26 9.01 14.01
C PHE A 275 26.25 7.87 13.94
N ASP A 276 26.37 7.03 12.90
CA ASP A 276 25.82 5.69 12.92
C ASP A 276 26.64 4.76 13.85
N TYR A 277 26.21 3.51 14.02
CA TYR A 277 26.93 2.54 14.86
C TYR A 277 28.26 2.06 14.28
N ASN A 278 28.54 2.36 13.01
CA ASN A 278 29.84 2.13 12.36
C ASN A 278 30.77 3.35 12.45
N ALA A 279 30.36 4.41 13.16
CA ALA A 279 31.05 5.69 13.27
C ALA A 279 31.22 6.43 11.93
N TYR A 280 30.32 6.18 10.98
CA TYR A 280 30.17 7.00 9.80
C TYR A 280 29.31 8.22 10.10
N THR A 281 29.73 9.34 9.53
CA THR A 281 28.95 10.57 9.46
C THR A 281 28.13 10.61 8.16
N PRO A 282 27.13 11.49 8.03
CA PRO A 282 26.46 11.68 6.76
C PRO A 282 27.41 12.05 5.61
N LEU A 283 28.51 12.74 5.91
CA LEU A 283 29.53 13.08 4.92
C LEU A 283 30.33 11.85 4.44
N ASP A 284 30.51 10.85 5.30
CA ASP A 284 31.18 9.59 4.93
C ASP A 284 30.34 8.79 3.93
N LEU A 285 29.02 8.76 4.14
CA LEU A 285 28.05 8.06 3.30
C LEU A 285 27.63 8.82 2.03
N ALA A 286 28.11 10.05 1.84
CA ALA A 286 27.73 10.89 0.71
C ALA A 286 28.08 10.25 -0.65
N ALA A 287 27.06 9.91 -1.43
CA ALA A 287 27.17 9.20 -2.71
C ALA A 287 27.63 10.08 -3.89
N SER A 288 27.45 11.40 -3.80
CA SER A 288 27.81 12.33 -4.88
C SER A 288 28.75 13.45 -4.43
N ALA A 289 29.55 13.96 -5.37
CA ALA A 289 30.46 15.08 -5.11
C ALA A 289 29.70 16.37 -4.69
N LEU A 290 28.49 16.57 -5.23
CA LEU A 290 27.66 17.72 -4.89
C LEU A 290 27.13 17.64 -3.45
N VAL A 291 26.65 16.47 -3.01
CA VAL A 291 26.24 16.24 -1.62
C VAL A 291 27.42 16.48 -0.67
N ARG A 292 28.61 15.95 -1.02
CA ARG A 292 29.84 16.19 -0.26
C ARG A 292 30.15 17.68 -0.15
N GLU A 293 30.02 18.43 -1.24
CA GLU A 293 30.27 19.87 -1.25
C GLU A 293 29.29 20.63 -0.34
N ILE A 294 27.99 20.28 -0.37
CA ILE A 294 26.97 20.91 0.47
C ILE A 294 27.26 20.65 1.95
N LEU A 295 27.50 19.40 2.33
CA LEU A 295 27.83 19.02 3.71
C LEU A 295 29.13 19.71 4.18
N ARG A 296 30.15 19.77 3.32
CA ARG A 296 31.40 20.50 3.61
C ARG A 296 31.17 22.00 3.81
N LYS A 297 30.31 22.63 3.00
CA LYS A 297 29.93 24.04 3.15
C LYS A 297 29.16 24.29 4.44
N ALA A 298 28.37 23.32 4.89
CA ALA A 298 27.70 23.36 6.20
C ALA A 298 28.65 23.16 7.39
N GLY A 299 29.91 22.79 7.15
CA GLY A 299 30.91 22.54 8.19
C GLY A 299 31.02 21.08 8.62
N ALA A 300 30.39 20.14 7.90
CA ALA A 300 30.49 18.72 8.20
C ALA A 300 31.92 18.20 8.02
N LEU A 301 32.29 17.26 8.88
CA LEU A 301 33.58 16.59 8.89
C LEU A 301 33.35 15.08 8.77
N THR A 302 34.31 14.38 8.16
CA THR A 302 34.28 12.91 8.16
C THR A 302 34.59 12.39 9.56
N GLY A 303 34.21 11.15 9.86
CA GLY A 303 34.52 10.52 11.15
C GLY A 303 36.01 10.65 11.54
N PRO A 304 36.98 10.33 10.65
CA PRO A 304 38.41 10.50 10.92
C PRO A 304 38.87 11.97 11.11
N GLU A 305 38.16 12.94 10.53
CA GLU A 305 38.47 14.36 10.74
C GLU A 305 37.92 14.86 12.07
N LEU A 306 36.69 14.48 12.43
CA LEU A 306 36.11 14.82 13.71
C LEU A 306 36.91 14.20 14.87
N GLY A 307 37.36 12.96 14.73
CA GLY A 307 38.24 12.32 15.71
C GLY A 307 39.54 13.10 15.94
N ARG A 308 40.22 13.53 14.87
CA ARG A 308 41.44 14.35 14.96
C ARG A 308 41.21 15.72 15.58
N GLU A 309 40.03 16.31 15.36
CA GLU A 309 39.70 17.62 15.93
C GLU A 309 39.36 17.52 17.42
N LEU A 310 38.64 16.46 17.83
CA LEU A 310 38.39 16.17 19.24
C LEU A 310 39.67 15.85 20.02
N GLU A 311 40.65 15.17 19.40
CA GLU A 311 41.96 14.92 20.01
C GLU A 311 42.81 16.19 20.20
N ARG A 312 42.50 17.28 19.48
CA ARG A 312 43.22 18.56 19.57
C ARG A 312 42.67 19.50 20.65
N LEU A 313 41.43 19.29 21.10
CA LEU A 313 40.74 20.09 22.10
C LEU A 313 41.05 19.62 23.52
#